data_AF-A0A8T4Y0C1-F1
#
_entry.id   AF-A0A8T4Y0C1-F1
#
_cell.length_a   1.000
_cell.length_b   1.000
_cell.length_c   1.000
_cell.angle_alpha   90.00
_cell.angle_beta   90.00
_cell.angle_gamma   90.00
#
_symmetry.space_group_name_H-M   'P 1'
#
loop_
_entity.id
_entity.type
_entity.pdbx_description
1 polymer ?
#
loop_
_entity_poly.entity_id
_entity_poly.type
_entity_poly.pdbx_seq_one_letter_code
_entity_poly.pdbx_strand_id
1 'polypeptide(L)'
;MSKFMESTRKALIGMVKRNPHDHNLYLLKLTEFKSLVEAAGYESCGVVVQVRLKESVDYVFGRGKVEEIKNLVEEKKVDAFAVYNILTSKQKYNLENYLGVKVLDRYDVTLEIFDKASTDELSKLQIELARLIKSYPYEKLKASFKYRVGREHPWKRSSGEYIYHSIVNTLKRRMARVYDELEKRKKTRIEQIIKRRRIGSPIVCIAGYYSSGKTSLFNTLTGLNKPVSPKPFTTLSSKYYLSNRYGEVFLVDTIGFVHDLDPKMLESFELTLNDIRFSDVVILVVDCSDPQSIMLFRLSTCLDVLKNLEVDSNRIVVALNKIDLLNEEEVLNRLKTVSDYVNPTPVIPISAEEKLNLEKLMST
;
A
#
# COMPACT_ATOMS: atom_id res chain seq x y z
N MET A 1 -5.20 24.41 27.53
CA MET A 1 -3.78 24.20 27.21
C MET A 1 -3.66 23.85 25.73
N SER A 2 -2.99 24.74 25.01
CA SER A 2 -2.77 24.77 23.56
C SER A 2 -2.35 23.41 22.98
N LYS A 3 -3.26 22.74 22.26
CA LYS A 3 -2.89 21.75 21.25
C LYS A 3 -2.46 22.55 20.03
N PHE A 4 -1.16 22.51 19.73
CA PHE A 4 -0.60 22.97 18.47
C PHE A 4 -1.52 22.53 17.32
N MET A 5 -2.10 23.50 16.60
CA MET A 5 -2.64 23.25 15.27
C MET A 5 -1.45 22.83 14.40
N GLU A 6 -1.20 21.52 14.28
CA GLU A 6 -0.35 21.01 13.21
C GLU A 6 -0.96 21.54 11.91
N SER A 7 -0.27 22.46 11.24
CA SER A 7 -0.69 22.94 9.94
C SER A 7 -0.80 21.74 9.01
N THR A 8 -2.01 21.43 8.54
CA THR A 8 -2.23 20.33 7.59
C THR A 8 -1.38 20.58 6.36
N ARG A 9 -0.45 19.67 6.06
CA ARG A 9 0.45 19.80 4.91
C ARG A 9 -0.37 19.68 3.63
N LYS A 10 -0.19 20.60 2.68
CA LYS A 10 -0.91 20.59 1.40
C LYS A 10 -0.14 19.81 0.35
N ALA A 11 -0.84 18.98 -0.41
CA ALA A 11 -0.28 18.29 -1.56
C ALA A 11 -1.06 18.56 -2.85
N LEU A 12 -0.33 18.90 -3.90
CA LEU A 12 -0.85 18.90 -5.27
C LEU A 12 -0.65 17.49 -5.84
N ILE A 13 -1.69 16.93 -6.46
CA ILE A 13 -1.64 15.59 -7.04
C ILE A 13 -1.35 15.70 -8.54
N GLY A 14 -0.43 14.88 -9.03
CA GLY A 14 -0.05 14.79 -10.44
C GLY A 14 -0.20 13.37 -11.00
N MET A 15 -0.67 13.23 -12.23
CA MET A 15 -0.66 11.95 -12.96
C MET A 15 -0.31 12.14 -14.43
N VAL A 16 0.58 11.28 -14.93
CA VAL A 16 0.79 11.10 -16.37
C VAL A 16 0.01 9.88 -16.84
N LYS A 17 -1.06 10.14 -17.60
CA LYS A 17 -1.91 9.12 -18.20
C LYS A 17 -1.27 8.63 -19.50
N ARG A 18 -0.73 7.40 -19.48
CA ARG A 18 -0.03 6.80 -20.62
C ARG A 18 -0.95 6.20 -21.69
N ASN A 19 -2.15 5.76 -21.31
CA ASN A 19 -3.15 5.23 -22.24
C ASN A 19 -4.24 6.28 -22.49
N PRO A 20 -4.31 6.90 -23.69
CA PRO A 20 -5.33 7.88 -24.00
C PRO A 20 -6.76 7.33 -23.92
N HIS A 21 -6.96 6.05 -24.26
CA HIS A 21 -8.26 5.37 -24.31
C HIS A 21 -8.75 4.86 -22.95
N ASP A 22 -7.96 5.05 -21.88
CA ASP A 22 -8.41 4.77 -20.52
C ASP A 22 -9.39 5.86 -20.08
N HIS A 23 -10.69 5.74 -20.35
CA HIS A 23 -11.67 6.78 -20.04
C HIS A 23 -12.14 6.80 -18.58
N ASN A 24 -12.14 5.65 -17.90
CA ASN A 24 -12.75 5.51 -16.57
C ASN A 24 -11.77 5.01 -15.50
N LEU A 25 -10.83 4.13 -15.86
CA LEU A 25 -9.92 3.50 -14.90
C LEU A 25 -8.93 4.52 -14.32
N TYR A 26 -8.50 5.52 -15.10
CA TYR A 26 -7.64 6.59 -14.59
C TYR A 26 -8.31 7.43 -13.49
N LEU A 27 -9.63 7.65 -13.55
CA LEU A 27 -10.37 8.38 -12.51
C LEU A 27 -10.43 7.58 -11.21
N LEU A 28 -10.63 6.27 -11.33
CA LEU A 28 -10.58 5.36 -10.19
C LEU A 28 -9.19 5.38 -9.53
N LYS A 29 -8.13 5.28 -10.34
CA LYS A 29 -6.73 5.35 -9.88
C LYS A 29 -6.41 6.67 -9.19
N LEU A 30 -6.87 7.80 -9.74
CA LEU A 30 -6.68 9.12 -9.14
C LEU A 30 -7.44 9.26 -7.82
N THR A 31 -8.66 8.75 -7.75
CA THR A 31 -9.48 8.79 -6.54
C THR A 31 -8.86 7.96 -5.41
N GLU A 32 -8.36 6.76 -5.75
CA GLU A 32 -7.60 5.91 -4.83
C GLU A 32 -6.30 6.60 -4.40
N PHE A 33 -5.55 7.18 -5.33
CA PHE A 33 -4.30 7.87 -4.99
C PHE A 33 -4.51 9.12 -4.14
N LYS A 34 -5.59 9.87 -4.37
CA LYS A 34 -6.00 10.95 -3.47
C LYS A 34 -6.25 10.42 -2.06
N SER A 35 -6.95 9.30 -1.92
CA SER A 35 -7.19 8.65 -0.64
C SER A 35 -5.88 8.20 0.05
N LEU A 36 -4.90 7.73 -0.73
CA LEU A 36 -3.54 7.41 -0.24
C LEU A 36 -2.81 8.67 0.26
N VAL A 37 -2.85 9.77 -0.50
CA VAL A 37 -2.22 11.04 -0.13
C VAL A 37 -2.84 11.60 1.16
N GLU A 38 -4.16 11.51 1.31
CA GLU A 38 -4.88 11.90 2.53
C GLU A 38 -4.57 10.98 3.72
N ALA A 39 -4.40 9.68 3.48
CA ALA A 39 -3.93 8.73 4.50
C ALA A 39 -2.48 9.00 4.93
N ALA A 40 -1.64 9.50 4.02
CA ALA A 40 -0.29 9.96 4.33
C ALA A 40 -0.29 11.29 5.12
N GLY A 41 -1.45 11.89 5.37
CA GLY A 41 -1.61 13.10 6.19
C GLY A 41 -1.41 14.40 5.42
N TYR A 42 -1.65 14.38 4.11
CA TYR A 42 -1.69 15.58 3.28
C TYR A 42 -3.12 15.96 2.91
N GLU A 43 -3.42 17.25 2.86
CA GLU A 43 -4.64 17.77 2.26
C GLU A 43 -4.46 17.96 0.76
N SER A 44 -5.31 17.32 -0.05
CA SER A 44 -5.25 17.47 -1.51
C SER A 44 -5.79 18.83 -1.95
N CYS A 45 -4.93 19.70 -2.47
CA CYS A 45 -5.29 21.06 -2.88
C CYS A 45 -5.51 21.22 -4.40
N GLY A 46 -5.46 20.12 -5.16
CA GLY A 46 -5.69 20.12 -6.60
C GLY A 46 -5.16 18.85 -7.26
N VAL A 47 -5.59 18.65 -8.51
CA VAL A 47 -5.16 17.51 -9.34
C VAL A 47 -4.75 18.04 -10.71
N VAL A 48 -3.60 17.58 -11.19
CA VAL A 48 -3.06 17.87 -12.51
C VAL A 48 -2.88 16.55 -13.26
N VAL A 49 -3.48 16.45 -14.44
CA VAL A 49 -3.36 15.28 -15.31
C VAL A 49 -2.75 15.69 -16.63
N GLN A 50 -1.78 14.92 -17.11
CA GLN A 50 -1.25 15.05 -18.47
C GLN A 50 -1.38 13.73 -19.22
N VAL A 51 -2.01 13.78 -20.40
CA VAL A 51 -2.05 12.63 -21.30
C VAL A 51 -0.78 12.62 -22.15
N ARG A 52 0.01 11.54 -22.09
CA ARG A 52 1.22 11.37 -22.92
C ARG A 52 1.59 9.89 -23.07
N LEU A 53 1.82 9.43 -24.30
CA LEU A 53 2.12 8.02 -24.59
C LEU A 53 3.39 7.49 -23.91
N LYS A 54 4.42 8.33 -23.80
CA LYS A 54 5.69 8.02 -23.11
C LYS A 54 5.92 9.07 -22.03
N GLU A 55 6.57 8.75 -20.93
CA GLU A 55 6.92 9.77 -19.94
C GLU A 55 8.08 10.65 -20.41
N SER A 56 8.19 11.85 -19.86
CA SER A 56 9.39 12.67 -20.03
C SER A 56 10.54 12.10 -19.22
N VAL A 57 11.71 11.95 -19.83
CA VAL A 57 12.91 11.42 -19.18
C VAL A 57 13.35 12.33 -18.02
N ASP A 58 13.12 13.65 -18.15
CA ASP A 58 13.62 14.63 -17.18
C ASP A 58 12.64 14.91 -16.04
N TYR A 59 11.33 14.90 -16.29
CA TYR A 59 10.34 15.39 -15.32
C TYR A 59 9.11 14.50 -15.17
N VAL A 60 9.02 13.36 -15.85
CA VAL A 60 7.80 12.56 -16.09
C VAL A 60 6.72 13.29 -16.89
N PHE A 61 6.43 14.55 -16.55
CA PHE A 61 5.60 15.52 -17.26
C PHE A 61 6.38 16.26 -18.37
N GLY A 62 5.65 16.82 -19.33
CA GLY A 62 6.21 17.73 -20.34
C GLY A 62 6.55 19.11 -19.74
N ARG A 63 7.53 19.82 -20.29
CA ARG A 63 8.05 21.09 -19.73
C ARG A 63 6.98 22.13 -19.45
N GLY A 64 6.11 22.43 -20.42
CA GLY A 64 5.01 23.40 -20.21
C GLY A 64 4.04 22.99 -19.11
N LYS A 65 3.85 21.67 -18.89
CA LYS A 65 3.04 21.19 -17.77
C LYS A 65 3.76 21.34 -16.43
N VAL A 66 5.08 21.18 -16.41
CA VAL A 66 5.90 21.42 -15.21
C VAL A 66 5.86 22.91 -14.82
N GLU A 67 5.88 23.82 -15.79
CA GLU A 67 5.67 25.27 -15.56
C GLU A 67 4.29 25.57 -14.95
N GLU A 68 3.22 24.97 -15.50
CA GLU A 68 1.88 25.07 -14.92
C GLU A 68 1.82 24.54 -13.48
N ILE A 69 2.46 23.40 -13.22
CA ILE A 69 2.57 22.82 -11.87
C ILE A 69 3.31 23.77 -10.93
N LYS A 70 4.40 24.41 -11.39
CA LYS A 70 5.18 25.39 -10.60
C LYS A 70 4.30 26.56 -10.15
N ASN A 71 3.53 27.13 -11.07
CA ASN A 71 2.61 28.22 -10.78
C ASN A 71 1.57 27.80 -9.74
N LEU A 72 0.97 26.61 -9.89
CA LEU A 72 0.00 26.07 -8.92
C LEU A 72 0.62 25.81 -7.55
N VAL A 73 1.88 25.34 -7.50
CA VAL A 73 2.62 25.11 -6.26
C VAL A 73 2.80 26.42 -5.48
N GLU A 74 3.15 27.50 -6.17
CA GLU A 74 3.36 28.82 -5.58
C GLU A 74 2.03 29.48 -5.17
N GLU A 75 1.03 29.47 -6.05
CA GLU A 75 -0.30 30.04 -5.82
C GLU A 75 -0.98 29.40 -4.60
N LYS A 76 -0.96 28.07 -4.53
CA LYS A 76 -1.67 27.31 -3.48
C LYS A 76 -0.83 27.05 -2.23
N LYS A 77 0.43 27.50 -2.21
CA LYS A 77 1.40 27.27 -1.13
C LYS A 77 1.49 25.78 -0.78
N VAL A 78 1.81 24.98 -1.78
CA VAL A 78 1.85 23.51 -1.68
C VAL A 78 3.12 23.08 -0.96
N ASP A 79 3.03 22.14 -0.02
CA ASP A 79 4.19 21.60 0.71
C ASP A 79 4.84 20.43 -0.02
N ALA A 80 4.05 19.65 -0.77
CA ALA A 80 4.53 18.50 -1.54
C ALA A 80 3.78 18.31 -2.87
N PHE A 81 4.50 17.85 -3.89
CA PHE A 81 3.90 17.38 -5.13
C PHE A 81 3.85 15.85 -5.13
N ALA A 82 2.64 15.29 -5.02
CA ALA A 82 2.41 13.85 -4.98
C ALA A 82 2.08 13.33 -6.39
N VAL A 83 2.90 12.42 -6.91
CA VAL A 83 2.80 11.90 -8.27
C VAL A 83 2.36 10.45 -8.27
N TYR A 84 1.27 10.14 -8.97
CA TYR A 84 0.75 8.76 -9.09
C TYR A 84 1.78 7.81 -9.72
N ASN A 85 2.51 8.27 -10.72
CA ASN A 85 3.51 7.48 -11.44
C ASN A 85 4.76 7.26 -10.57
N ILE A 86 5.40 6.09 -10.69
CA ILE A 86 6.69 5.81 -10.06
C ILE A 86 7.79 6.62 -10.74
N LEU A 87 8.53 7.41 -9.96
CA LEU A 87 9.57 8.30 -10.48
C LEU A 87 10.94 7.63 -10.43
N THR A 88 11.74 7.87 -11.47
CA THR A 88 13.18 7.65 -11.40
C THR A 88 13.84 8.70 -10.50
N SER A 89 15.01 8.37 -9.94
CA SER A 89 15.78 9.30 -9.11
C SER A 89 16.11 10.61 -9.83
N LYS A 90 16.33 10.57 -11.16
CA LYS A 90 16.57 11.76 -11.99
C LYS A 90 15.31 12.63 -12.08
N GLN A 91 14.16 12.03 -12.41
CA GLN A 91 12.90 12.76 -12.51
C GLN A 91 12.53 13.42 -11.19
N LYS A 92 12.64 12.68 -10.06
CA LYS A 92 12.40 13.21 -8.73
C LYS A 92 13.31 14.41 -8.41
N TYR A 93 14.61 14.26 -8.61
CA TYR A 93 15.59 15.32 -8.37
C TYR A 93 15.31 16.58 -9.20
N ASN A 94 15.03 16.42 -10.49
CA ASN A 94 14.72 17.53 -11.37
C ASN A 94 13.43 18.25 -10.98
N LEU A 95 12.36 17.50 -10.67
CA LEU A 95 11.10 18.07 -10.21
C LEU A 95 11.28 18.82 -8.88
N GLU A 96 11.98 18.25 -7.90
CA GLU A 96 12.22 18.93 -6.61
C GLU A 96 13.01 20.24 -6.77
N ASN A 97 14.06 20.23 -7.60
CA ASN A 97 14.84 21.44 -7.86
C ASN A 97 14.04 22.51 -8.58
N TYR A 98 13.19 22.11 -9.54
CA TYR A 98 12.40 23.05 -10.32
C TYR A 98 11.21 23.60 -9.52
N LEU A 99 10.51 22.72 -8.79
CA LEU A 99 9.32 23.09 -8.02
C LEU A 99 9.65 23.79 -6.70
N GLY A 100 10.80 23.46 -6.09
CA GLY A 100 11.21 23.98 -4.79
C GLY A 100 10.45 23.35 -3.60
N VAL A 101 9.74 22.26 -3.83
CA VAL A 101 8.95 21.52 -2.83
C VAL A 101 9.29 20.03 -2.87
N LYS A 102 8.93 19.30 -1.81
CA LYS A 102 9.14 17.85 -1.74
C LYS A 102 8.35 17.16 -2.85
N VAL A 103 8.95 16.19 -3.55
CA VAL A 103 8.24 15.38 -4.54
C VAL A 103 8.12 13.95 -4.01
N LEU A 104 6.89 13.46 -3.96
CA LEU A 104 6.55 12.13 -3.50
C LEU A 104 5.97 11.36 -4.67
N ASP A 105 6.61 10.27 -5.09
CA ASP A 105 5.93 9.34 -5.98
C ASP A 105 4.98 8.43 -5.20
N ARG A 106 4.23 7.59 -5.90
CA ARG A 106 3.27 6.69 -5.25
C ARG A 106 3.91 5.72 -4.25
N TYR A 107 5.12 5.28 -4.53
CA TYR A 107 5.87 4.42 -3.61
C TYR A 107 6.25 5.19 -2.33
N ASP A 108 6.71 6.43 -2.48
CA ASP A 108 7.01 7.32 -1.35
C ASP A 108 5.75 7.58 -0.49
N VAL A 109 4.62 7.95 -1.11
CA VAL A 109 3.34 8.17 -0.40
C VAL A 109 2.95 6.95 0.42
N THR A 110 3.06 5.77 -0.18
CA THR A 110 2.68 4.52 0.48
C THR A 110 3.60 4.21 1.67
N LEU A 111 4.91 4.43 1.54
CA LEU A 111 5.85 4.31 2.67
C LEU A 111 5.59 5.34 3.79
N GLU A 112 4.99 6.50 3.50
CA GLU A 112 4.57 7.45 4.53
C GLU A 112 3.34 6.98 5.30
N ILE A 113 2.34 6.42 4.61
CA ILE A 113 1.18 5.81 5.28
C ILE A 113 1.64 4.69 6.20
N PHE A 114 2.55 3.86 5.72
CA PHE A 114 2.98 2.70 6.46
C PHE A 114 3.79 3.03 7.71
N ASP A 115 4.69 4.00 7.62
CA ASP A 115 5.43 4.48 8.79
C ASP A 115 4.50 4.98 9.89
N LYS A 116 3.40 5.66 9.51
CA LYS A 116 2.36 6.11 10.44
C LYS A 116 1.52 4.98 11.03
N ALA A 117 1.24 3.94 10.24
CA ALA A 117 0.43 2.80 10.68
C ALA A 117 1.22 1.73 11.44
N SER A 118 2.55 1.71 11.30
CA SER A 118 3.41 0.66 11.87
C SER A 118 3.56 0.82 13.38
N THR A 119 3.18 -0.20 14.14
CA THR A 119 3.32 -0.19 15.61
C THR A 119 4.42 -1.11 16.08
N ASP A 120 4.61 -2.26 15.42
CA ASP A 120 5.62 -3.24 15.76
C ASP A 120 7.00 -2.94 15.15
N GLU A 121 8.03 -3.45 15.81
CA GLU A 121 9.42 -3.20 15.43
C GLU A 121 9.81 -3.87 14.11
N LEU A 122 9.21 -5.01 13.76
CA LEU A 122 9.53 -5.73 12.53
C LEU A 122 9.04 -4.97 11.30
N SER A 123 7.78 -4.52 11.30
CA SER A 123 7.25 -3.67 10.24
C SER A 123 8.01 -2.34 10.13
N LYS A 124 8.44 -1.74 11.26
CA LYS A 124 9.28 -0.53 11.24
C LYS A 124 10.62 -0.75 10.54
N LEU A 125 11.31 -1.86 10.83
CA LEU A 125 12.57 -2.20 10.16
C LEU A 125 12.38 -2.45 8.66
N GLN A 126 11.29 -3.10 8.26
CA GLN A 126 10.96 -3.31 6.85
C GLN A 126 10.72 -2.00 6.10
N ILE A 127 9.94 -1.09 6.69
CA ILE A 127 9.65 0.23 6.11
C ILE A 127 10.94 1.05 6.03
N GLU A 128 11.79 1.01 7.06
CA GLU A 128 13.09 1.68 7.04
C GLU A 128 13.99 1.12 5.92
N LEU A 129 14.09 -0.20 5.80
CA LEU A 129 14.87 -0.82 4.73
C LEU A 129 14.35 -0.42 3.35
N ALA A 130 13.04 -0.45 3.14
CA ALA A 130 12.40 -0.05 1.89
C ALA A 130 12.68 1.42 1.54
N ARG A 131 12.62 2.33 2.54
CA ARG A 131 12.99 3.74 2.40
C ARG A 131 14.46 3.91 2.03
N LEU A 132 15.36 3.15 2.65
CA LEU A 132 16.79 3.23 2.34
C LEU A 132 17.09 2.72 0.92
N ILE A 133 16.50 1.59 0.52
CA ILE A 133 16.65 1.03 -0.84
C ILE A 133 16.16 2.05 -1.90
N LYS A 134 14.99 2.66 -1.67
CA LYS A 134 14.42 3.65 -2.59
C LYS A 134 15.20 4.96 -2.63
N SER A 135 15.66 5.45 -1.47
CA SER A 135 16.38 6.73 -1.39
C SER A 135 17.84 6.62 -1.82
N TYR A 136 18.47 5.45 -1.70
CA TYR A 136 19.88 5.24 -2.05
C TYR A 136 20.28 5.75 -3.45
N PRO A 137 19.61 5.39 -4.56
CA PRO A 137 19.98 5.91 -5.89
C PRO A 137 19.79 7.42 -6.01
N TYR A 138 18.80 7.99 -5.30
CA TYR A 138 18.53 9.43 -5.28
C TYR A 138 19.59 10.19 -4.49
N GLU A 139 19.94 9.74 -3.28
CA GLU A 139 20.99 10.36 -2.46
C GLU A 139 22.36 10.26 -3.11
N LYS A 140 22.65 9.13 -3.77
CA LYS A 140 23.88 8.95 -4.57
C LYS A 140 23.93 9.97 -5.73
N LEU A 141 22.81 10.18 -6.43
CA LEU A 141 22.72 11.15 -7.52
C LEU A 141 22.96 12.58 -7.00
N LYS A 142 22.28 12.97 -5.92
CA LYS A 142 22.41 14.29 -5.28
C LYS A 142 23.83 14.56 -4.79
N ALA A 143 24.45 13.58 -4.13
CA ALA A 143 25.84 13.66 -3.69
C ALA A 143 26.80 13.78 -4.88
N SER A 144 26.53 13.07 -5.99
CA SER A 144 27.33 13.19 -7.21
C SER A 144 27.27 14.61 -7.78
N PHE A 145 26.08 15.21 -7.91
CA PHE A 145 25.96 16.59 -8.39
C PHE A 145 26.64 17.59 -7.46
N LYS A 146 26.51 17.42 -6.14
CA LYS A 146 27.06 18.37 -5.16
C LYS A 146 28.58 18.28 -5.00
N TYR A 147 29.13 17.07 -5.00
CA TYR A 147 30.52 16.84 -4.58
C TYR A 147 31.46 16.35 -5.71
N ARG A 148 30.93 15.84 -6.83
CA ARG A 148 31.75 15.45 -8.00
C ARG A 148 31.80 16.51 -9.11
N VAL A 149 30.89 17.49 -9.14
CA VAL A 149 30.77 18.46 -10.25
C VAL A 149 31.50 19.79 -10.00
N GLY A 150 32.17 19.97 -8.85
CA GLY A 150 33.04 21.12 -8.59
C GLY A 150 34.32 21.11 -9.44
N ARG A 151 34.24 21.60 -10.68
CA ARG A 151 35.28 21.54 -11.72
C ARG A 151 36.31 22.68 -11.70
N GLU A 152 36.49 23.43 -10.62
CA GLU A 152 37.30 24.66 -10.71
C GLU A 152 38.68 24.61 -10.04
N HIS A 153 38.94 23.68 -9.10
CA HIS A 153 40.25 23.64 -8.43
C HIS A 153 40.79 22.21 -8.18
N PRO A 154 41.99 21.87 -8.68
CA PRO A 154 42.64 20.58 -8.47
C PRO A 154 42.78 20.17 -6.99
N TRP A 155 42.95 21.15 -6.09
CA TRP A 155 43.08 20.91 -4.64
C TRP A 155 41.77 20.47 -3.96
N LYS A 156 40.60 20.81 -4.51
CA LYS A 156 39.28 20.41 -3.96
C LYS A 156 38.80 19.03 -4.42
N ARG A 157 39.50 18.36 -5.35
CA ARG A 157 39.11 17.05 -5.90
C ARG A 157 39.11 15.95 -4.84
N SER A 158 40.18 15.87 -4.06
CA SER A 158 40.34 14.88 -2.99
C SER A 158 39.18 14.96 -1.98
N SER A 159 38.92 16.16 -1.43
CA SER A 159 37.89 16.34 -0.40
C SER A 159 36.47 16.03 -0.88
N GLY A 160 36.12 16.37 -2.13
CA GLY A 160 34.78 16.11 -2.68
C GLY A 160 34.50 14.63 -2.90
N GLU A 161 35.47 13.88 -3.42
CA GLU A 161 35.36 12.43 -3.59
C GLU A 161 35.27 11.70 -2.26
N TYR A 162 36.08 12.09 -1.26
CA TYR A 162 35.98 11.54 0.09
C TYR A 162 34.59 11.75 0.70
N ILE A 163 34.00 12.95 0.58
CA ILE A 163 32.65 13.23 1.10
C ILE A 163 31.60 12.38 0.38
N TYR A 164 31.66 12.28 -0.95
CA TYR A 164 30.76 11.44 -1.74
C TYR A 164 30.83 9.98 -1.29
N HIS A 165 32.03 9.41 -1.20
CA HIS A 165 32.23 8.03 -0.77
C HIS A 165 31.78 7.81 0.67
N SER A 166 32.02 8.77 1.56
CA SER A 166 31.55 8.72 2.96
C SER A 166 30.03 8.64 3.06
N ILE A 167 29.29 9.47 2.31
CA ILE A 167 27.82 9.46 2.28
C ILE A 167 27.30 8.11 1.76
N VAL A 168 27.81 7.66 0.61
CA VAL A 168 27.40 6.39 -0.01
C VAL A 168 27.69 5.19 0.90
N ASN A 169 28.89 5.14 1.50
CA ASN A 169 29.27 4.06 2.41
C ASN A 169 28.47 4.09 3.72
N THR A 170 28.07 5.27 4.19
CA THR A 170 27.22 5.40 5.38
C THR A 170 25.82 4.85 5.11
N LEU A 171 25.22 5.17 3.96
CA LEU A 171 23.93 4.60 3.56
C LEU A 171 24.01 3.08 3.40
N LYS A 172 25.04 2.56 2.73
CA LYS A 172 25.26 1.11 2.59
C LYS A 172 25.40 0.40 3.93
N ARG A 173 26.21 0.94 4.84
CA ARG A 173 26.37 0.38 6.19
C ARG A 173 25.07 0.38 6.97
N ARG A 174 24.26 1.44 6.85
CA ARG A 174 22.93 1.49 7.48
C ARG A 174 21.99 0.45 6.90
N MET A 175 21.92 0.32 5.57
CA MET A 175 21.13 -0.71 4.89
C MET A 175 21.51 -2.11 5.36
N ALA A 176 22.81 -2.43 5.42
CA ALA A 176 23.29 -3.74 5.87
C ALA A 176 22.87 -4.02 7.32
N ARG A 177 23.03 -3.06 8.23
CA ARG A 177 22.60 -3.22 9.63
C ARG A 177 21.11 -3.48 9.77
N VAL A 178 20.27 -2.68 9.09
CA VAL A 178 18.81 -2.83 9.13
C VAL A 178 18.39 -4.17 8.55
N TYR A 179 19.03 -4.59 7.44
CA TYR A 179 18.79 -5.90 6.84
C TYR A 179 19.16 -7.05 7.79
N ASP A 180 20.34 -7.01 8.41
CA ASP A 180 20.78 -8.05 9.34
C ASP A 180 19.87 -8.15 10.58
N GLU A 181 19.37 -7.01 11.07
CA GLU A 181 18.39 -7.00 12.17
C GLU A 181 17.03 -7.56 11.75
N LEU A 182 16.57 -7.19 10.55
CA LEU A 182 15.33 -7.71 9.98
C LEU A 182 15.38 -9.23 9.83
N GLU A 183 16.46 -9.78 9.28
CA GLU A 183 16.63 -11.22 9.08
C GLU A 183 16.64 -12.01 10.39
N LYS A 184 17.25 -11.47 11.45
CA LYS A 184 17.21 -12.09 12.79
C LYS A 184 15.78 -12.20 13.31
N ARG A 185 14.99 -11.13 13.18
CA ARG A 185 13.60 -11.10 13.68
C ARG A 185 12.64 -11.90 12.78
N LYS A 186 12.92 -11.96 11.47
CA LYS A 186 12.19 -12.79 10.48
C LYS A 186 12.16 -14.26 10.91
N LYS A 187 13.31 -14.81 11.31
CA LYS A 187 13.42 -16.19 11.79
C LYS A 187 12.49 -16.47 12.98
N THR A 188 12.52 -15.61 13.99
CA THR A 188 11.65 -15.75 15.18
C THR A 188 10.16 -15.68 14.82
N ARG A 189 9.76 -14.81 13.89
CA ARG A 189 8.35 -14.73 13.44
C ARG A 189 7.91 -16.02 12.75
N ILE A 190 8.74 -16.57 11.87
CA ILE A 190 8.44 -17.83 11.16
C ILE A 190 8.33 -19.00 12.15
N GLU A 191 9.23 -19.09 13.13
CA GLU A 191 9.16 -20.10 14.19
C GLU A 191 7.86 -20.00 15.00
N GLN A 192 7.38 -18.79 15.29
CA GLN A 192 6.09 -18.59 15.96
C GLN A 192 4.91 -19.07 15.12
N ILE A 193 4.91 -18.80 13.80
CA ILE A 193 3.87 -19.27 12.88
C ILE A 193 3.86 -20.79 12.84
N ILE A 194 5.03 -21.42 12.68
CA ILE A 194 5.16 -22.88 12.65
C ILE A 194 4.73 -23.49 13.99
N LYS A 195 5.12 -22.90 15.12
CA LYS A 195 4.72 -23.38 16.44
C LYS A 195 3.20 -23.33 16.62
N ARG A 196 2.54 -22.26 16.18
CA ARG A 196 1.06 -22.15 16.21
C ARG A 196 0.40 -23.24 15.38
N ARG A 197 0.93 -23.52 14.19
CA ARG A 197 0.42 -24.59 13.33
C ARG A 197 0.49 -25.97 13.99
N ARG A 198 1.47 -26.19 14.87
CA ARG A 198 1.61 -27.45 15.65
C ARG A 198 0.63 -27.57 16.81
N ILE A 199 -0.03 -26.48 17.24
CA ILE A 199 -1.03 -26.51 18.31
C ILE A 199 -2.32 -27.21 17.85
N GLY A 200 -2.53 -27.36 16.53
CA GLY A 200 -3.63 -28.13 15.93
C GLY A 200 -4.82 -27.28 15.50
N SER A 201 -4.89 -26.02 15.94
CA SER A 201 -5.93 -25.07 15.53
C SER A 201 -5.62 -24.46 14.15
N PRO A 202 -6.58 -24.41 13.21
CA PRO A 202 -6.36 -23.85 11.88
C PRO A 202 -6.16 -22.33 11.92
N ILE A 203 -5.36 -21.82 11.00
CA ILE A 203 -5.09 -20.39 10.82
C ILE A 203 -5.94 -19.87 9.65
N VAL A 204 -6.81 -18.92 9.94
CA VAL A 204 -7.71 -18.26 8.98
C VAL A 204 -7.31 -16.79 8.82
N CYS A 205 -6.90 -16.43 7.61
CA CYS A 205 -6.52 -15.06 7.25
C CYS A 205 -7.66 -14.33 6.55
N ILE A 206 -7.93 -13.09 6.97
CA ILE A 206 -8.95 -12.23 6.34
C ILE A 206 -8.24 -11.24 5.41
N ALA A 207 -8.37 -11.44 4.10
CA ALA A 207 -7.75 -10.65 3.05
C ALA A 207 -8.77 -9.92 2.18
N GLY A 208 -8.32 -9.01 1.31
CA GLY A 208 -9.18 -8.26 0.41
C GLY A 208 -8.82 -6.78 0.28
N TYR A 209 -9.50 -6.11 -0.65
CA TYR A 209 -9.25 -4.71 -1.00
C TYR A 209 -9.47 -3.77 0.18
N TYR A 210 -8.80 -2.61 0.25
CA TYR A 210 -9.07 -1.66 1.32
C TYR A 210 -10.56 -1.23 1.31
N SER A 211 -11.10 -0.93 2.50
CA SER A 211 -12.52 -0.63 2.71
C SER A 211 -13.52 -1.78 2.46
N SER A 212 -13.07 -3.00 2.12
CA SER A 212 -14.00 -4.14 1.91
C SER A 212 -14.69 -4.66 3.18
N GLY A 213 -14.27 -4.19 4.36
CA GLY A 213 -14.83 -4.61 5.66
C GLY A 213 -14.07 -5.73 6.37
N LYS A 214 -12.80 -5.98 6.01
CA LYS A 214 -11.92 -6.96 6.69
C LYS A 214 -11.86 -6.77 8.21
N THR A 215 -11.53 -5.57 8.67
CA THR A 215 -11.42 -5.28 10.12
C THR A 215 -12.78 -5.36 10.80
N SER A 216 -13.87 -4.97 10.13
CA SER A 216 -15.24 -5.17 10.64
C SER A 216 -15.56 -6.65 10.81
N LEU A 217 -15.30 -7.48 9.79
CA LEU A 217 -15.49 -8.93 9.86
C LEU A 217 -14.63 -9.54 10.97
N PHE A 218 -13.35 -9.16 11.06
CA PHE A 218 -12.46 -9.58 12.13
C PHE A 218 -13.04 -9.24 13.51
N ASN A 219 -13.47 -7.99 13.72
CA ASN A 219 -14.07 -7.55 14.98
C ASN A 219 -15.32 -8.37 15.32
N THR A 220 -16.20 -8.60 14.35
CA THR A 220 -17.44 -9.34 14.56
C THR A 220 -17.19 -10.82 14.89
N LEU A 221 -16.20 -11.46 14.23
CA LEU A 221 -15.83 -12.85 14.49
C LEU A 221 -15.07 -13.05 15.81
N THR A 222 -14.36 -12.02 16.28
CA THR A 222 -13.51 -12.09 17.49
C THR A 222 -14.15 -11.47 18.73
N GLY A 223 -15.14 -10.59 18.57
CA GLY A 223 -15.68 -9.75 19.65
C GLY A 223 -14.79 -8.55 20.01
N LEU A 224 -13.73 -8.28 19.23
CA LEU A 224 -12.83 -7.16 19.45
C LEU A 224 -13.40 -5.87 18.86
N ASN A 225 -12.86 -4.73 19.31
CA ASN A 225 -13.24 -3.40 18.82
C ASN A 225 -12.02 -2.67 18.25
N LYS A 226 -11.38 -3.24 17.21
CA LYS A 226 -10.31 -2.55 16.48
C LYS A 226 -10.89 -1.37 15.69
N PRO A 227 -10.15 -0.26 15.56
CA PRO A 227 -10.59 0.88 14.77
C PRO A 227 -10.79 0.49 13.31
N VAL A 228 -12.00 0.73 12.80
CA VAL A 228 -12.34 0.55 11.38
C VAL A 228 -12.19 1.91 10.69
N SER A 229 -11.50 1.93 9.55
CA SER A 229 -11.36 3.14 8.75
C SER A 229 -11.43 2.81 7.26
N PRO A 230 -12.04 3.70 6.44
CA PRO A 230 -12.10 3.52 4.98
C PRO A 230 -10.75 3.81 4.31
N LYS A 231 -9.77 4.36 5.04
CA LYS A 231 -8.43 4.65 4.53
C LYS A 231 -7.65 3.35 4.25
N PRO A 232 -6.79 3.34 3.22
CA PRO A 232 -5.90 2.21 2.98
C PRO A 232 -4.89 2.01 4.11
N PHE A 233 -4.43 0.76 4.28
CA PHE A 233 -3.33 0.37 5.17
C PHE A 233 -3.53 0.64 6.68
N THR A 234 -4.78 0.57 7.16
CA THR A 234 -5.12 0.70 8.59
C THR A 234 -4.54 -0.41 9.47
N THR A 235 -4.40 -1.63 8.92
CA THR A 235 -3.85 -2.79 9.62
C THR A 235 -2.55 -3.20 8.94
N LEU A 236 -1.40 -2.92 9.57
CA LEU A 236 -0.07 -3.33 9.09
C LEU A 236 0.51 -4.54 9.80
N SER A 237 0.13 -4.72 11.07
CA SER A 237 0.64 -5.79 11.90
C SER A 237 -0.46 -6.84 12.09
N SER A 238 -0.25 -8.01 11.53
CA SER A 238 -1.12 -9.16 11.74
C SER A 238 -1.04 -9.63 13.18
N LYS A 239 -2.15 -9.50 13.92
CA LYS A 239 -2.33 -10.07 15.26
C LYS A 239 -3.21 -11.30 15.17
N TYR A 240 -2.67 -12.42 15.65
CA TYR A 240 -3.39 -13.68 15.79
C TYR A 240 -4.32 -13.58 16.98
N TYR A 241 -5.59 -13.89 16.75
CA TYR A 241 -6.57 -14.01 17.81
C TYR A 241 -7.17 -15.41 17.80
N LEU A 242 -7.07 -16.10 18.93
CA LEU A 242 -7.72 -17.39 19.11
C LEU A 242 -9.20 -17.14 19.41
N SER A 243 -10.07 -17.49 18.46
CA SER A 243 -11.51 -17.49 18.67
C SER A 243 -11.96 -18.91 18.97
N ASN A 244 -12.81 -19.07 19.98
CA ASN A 244 -13.47 -20.34 20.32
C ASN A 244 -14.94 -20.34 19.91
N ARG A 245 -15.41 -19.27 19.25
CA ARG A 245 -16.83 -19.06 18.95
C ARG A 245 -17.35 -19.98 17.83
N TYR A 246 -16.46 -20.40 16.94
CA TYR A 246 -16.78 -21.20 15.76
C TYR A 246 -15.86 -22.42 15.67
N GLY A 247 -15.52 -23.01 16.83
CA GLY A 247 -14.37 -23.90 16.98
C GLY A 247 -13.10 -23.12 17.33
N GLU A 248 -12.06 -23.83 17.77
CA GLU A 248 -10.77 -23.25 18.13
C GLU A 248 -10.00 -22.89 16.85
N VAL A 249 -10.06 -21.62 16.44
CA VAL A 249 -9.44 -21.11 15.20
C VAL A 249 -8.65 -19.85 15.44
N PHE A 250 -7.51 -19.70 14.76
CA PHE A 250 -6.75 -18.46 14.77
C PHE A 250 -7.23 -17.54 13.66
N LEU A 251 -7.81 -16.40 14.02
CA LEU A 251 -8.17 -15.35 13.07
C LEU A 251 -7.06 -14.31 12.96
N VAL A 252 -6.78 -13.87 11.73
CA VAL A 252 -5.76 -12.87 11.44
C VAL A 252 -6.32 -11.80 10.49
N ASP A 253 -6.34 -10.55 10.95
CA ASP A 253 -6.62 -9.37 10.10
C ASP A 253 -5.34 -8.96 9.37
N THR A 254 -5.37 -8.88 8.04
CA THR A 254 -4.20 -8.60 7.21
C THR A 254 -4.26 -7.21 6.58
N ILE A 255 -3.18 -6.82 5.88
CA ILE A 255 -3.17 -5.57 5.11
C ILE A 255 -4.26 -5.57 4.06
N GLY A 256 -4.90 -4.42 3.87
CA GLY A 256 -5.80 -4.19 2.74
C GLY A 256 -5.03 -3.98 1.46
N PHE A 257 -5.39 -4.72 0.41
CA PHE A 257 -4.80 -4.54 -0.91
C PHE A 257 -5.26 -3.22 -1.54
N VAL A 258 -4.39 -2.63 -2.34
CA VAL A 258 -4.67 -1.48 -3.19
C VAL A 258 -4.23 -1.84 -4.61
N HIS A 259 -4.81 -1.20 -5.62
CA HIS A 259 -4.43 -1.49 -7.00
C HIS A 259 -2.99 -1.03 -7.27
N ASP A 260 -2.27 -1.71 -8.17
CA ASP A 260 -0.97 -1.27 -8.68
C ASP A 260 0.03 -1.00 -7.53
N LEU A 261 0.03 -1.95 -6.58
CA LEU A 261 1.09 -2.14 -5.58
C LEU A 261 2.40 -2.43 -6.32
N ASP A 262 3.38 -1.55 -6.17
CA ASP A 262 4.71 -1.73 -6.75
C ASP A 262 5.32 -3.06 -6.24
N PRO A 263 5.92 -3.90 -7.10
CA PRO A 263 6.51 -5.18 -6.67
C PRO A 263 7.54 -5.04 -5.55
N LYS A 264 8.31 -3.95 -5.50
CA LYS A 264 9.26 -3.67 -4.42
C LYS A 264 8.55 -3.41 -3.09
N MET A 265 7.30 -2.93 -3.14
CA MET A 265 6.47 -2.84 -1.94
C MET A 265 6.11 -4.23 -1.45
N LEU A 266 5.63 -5.11 -2.34
CA LEU A 266 5.29 -6.49 -1.97
C LEU A 266 6.48 -7.20 -1.30
N GLU A 267 7.69 -7.04 -1.83
CA GLU A 267 8.93 -7.55 -1.20
C GLU A 267 9.14 -6.98 0.21
N SER A 268 8.92 -5.68 0.40
CA SER A 268 9.07 -5.06 1.71
C SER A 268 8.01 -5.49 2.73
N PHE A 269 6.85 -6.00 2.30
CA PHE A 269 5.78 -6.51 3.17
C PHE A 269 5.65 -8.03 3.15
N GLU A 270 6.64 -8.74 2.61
CA GLU A 270 6.65 -10.20 2.47
C GLU A 270 6.28 -10.90 3.80
N LEU A 271 6.77 -10.39 4.93
CA LEU A 271 6.46 -10.97 6.24
C LEU A 271 5.03 -10.76 6.72
N THR A 272 4.44 -9.60 6.43
CA THR A 272 3.03 -9.35 6.73
C THR A 272 2.12 -10.18 5.82
N LEU A 273 2.55 -10.40 4.58
CA LEU A 273 1.86 -11.24 3.60
C LEU A 273 2.10 -12.73 3.80
N ASN A 274 3.18 -13.13 4.47
CA ASN A 274 3.47 -14.52 4.79
C ASN A 274 2.40 -15.14 5.68
N ASP A 275 1.74 -14.36 6.54
CA ASP A 275 0.62 -14.85 7.34
C ASP A 275 -0.50 -15.39 6.41
N ILE A 276 -0.75 -14.76 5.26
CA ILE A 276 -1.68 -15.26 4.22
C ILE A 276 -1.13 -16.54 3.59
N ARG A 277 0.14 -16.56 3.18
CA ARG A 277 0.78 -17.73 2.53
C ARG A 277 0.78 -18.98 3.41
N PHE A 278 0.99 -18.82 4.72
CA PHE A 278 1.03 -19.91 5.68
C PHE A 278 -0.32 -20.20 6.34
N SER A 279 -1.37 -19.47 5.99
CA SER A 279 -2.73 -19.77 6.47
C SER A 279 -3.27 -21.07 5.87
N ASP A 280 -4.13 -21.73 6.63
CA ASP A 280 -4.85 -22.92 6.17
C ASP A 280 -6.04 -22.51 5.29
N VAL A 281 -6.68 -21.37 5.60
CA VAL A 281 -7.78 -20.77 4.82
C VAL A 281 -7.62 -19.25 4.71
N VAL A 282 -7.95 -18.70 3.54
CA VAL A 282 -8.04 -17.27 3.27
C VAL A 282 -9.49 -16.88 3.02
N ILE A 283 -10.07 -16.07 3.90
CA ILE A 283 -11.35 -15.40 3.65
C ILE A 283 -11.07 -14.14 2.83
N LEU A 284 -11.41 -14.17 1.54
CA LEU A 284 -11.30 -13.03 0.65
C LEU A 284 -12.56 -12.17 0.72
N VAL A 285 -12.47 -11.03 1.38
CA VAL A 285 -13.60 -10.10 1.57
C VAL A 285 -13.75 -9.18 0.36
N VAL A 286 -14.91 -9.22 -0.28
CA VAL A 286 -15.28 -8.43 -1.46
C VAL A 286 -16.45 -7.52 -1.11
N ASP A 287 -16.35 -6.24 -1.43
CA ASP A 287 -17.43 -5.27 -1.22
C ASP A 287 -18.46 -5.36 -2.36
N CYS A 288 -19.69 -5.76 -2.06
CA CYS A 288 -20.74 -5.89 -3.08
C CYS A 288 -21.49 -4.58 -3.38
N SER A 289 -21.30 -3.55 -2.54
CA SER A 289 -21.89 -2.22 -2.74
C SER A 289 -21.22 -1.42 -3.85
N ASP A 290 -20.00 -1.82 -4.25
CA ASP A 290 -19.33 -1.24 -5.40
C ASP A 290 -20.12 -1.50 -6.70
N PRO A 291 -20.05 -0.58 -7.69
CA PRO A 291 -20.45 -0.87 -9.05
C PRO A 291 -19.76 -2.15 -9.56
N GLN A 292 -20.50 -2.98 -10.31
CA GLN A 292 -20.04 -4.31 -10.72
C GLN A 292 -18.64 -4.35 -11.33
N SER A 293 -18.33 -3.39 -12.20
CA SER A 293 -17.02 -3.28 -12.86
C SER A 293 -15.89 -2.99 -11.87
N ILE A 294 -16.15 -2.15 -10.87
CA ILE A 294 -15.20 -1.82 -9.79
C ILE A 294 -15.03 -3.02 -8.86
N MET A 295 -16.12 -3.68 -8.48
CA MET A 295 -16.10 -4.90 -7.66
C MET A 295 -15.25 -5.98 -8.32
N LEU A 296 -15.49 -6.30 -9.59
CA LEU A 296 -14.74 -7.31 -10.33
C LEU A 296 -13.26 -6.93 -10.50
N PHE A 297 -12.97 -5.65 -10.74
CA PHE A 297 -11.60 -5.16 -10.82
C PHE A 297 -10.85 -5.28 -9.48
N ARG A 298 -11.51 -4.97 -8.36
CA ARG A 298 -10.94 -5.12 -7.02
C ARG A 298 -10.72 -6.59 -6.68
N LEU A 299 -11.68 -7.45 -7.03
CA LEU A 299 -11.58 -8.90 -6.89
C LEU A 299 -10.39 -9.45 -7.69
N SER A 300 -10.28 -9.11 -8.98
CA SER A 300 -9.17 -9.56 -9.83
C SER A 300 -7.83 -9.12 -9.28
N THR A 301 -7.72 -7.87 -8.82
CA THR A 301 -6.51 -7.34 -8.17
C THR A 301 -6.14 -8.17 -6.93
N CYS A 302 -7.12 -8.56 -6.11
CA CYS A 302 -6.85 -9.38 -4.93
C CYS A 302 -6.38 -10.79 -5.31
N LEU A 303 -7.02 -11.40 -6.30
CA LEU A 303 -6.65 -12.73 -6.79
C LEU A 303 -5.24 -12.75 -7.40
N ASP A 304 -4.86 -11.71 -8.14
CA ASP A 304 -3.50 -11.56 -8.68
C ASP A 304 -2.46 -11.50 -7.56
N VAL A 305 -2.75 -10.76 -6.47
CA VAL A 305 -1.88 -10.70 -5.29
C VAL A 305 -1.79 -12.07 -4.60
N LEU A 306 -2.92 -12.75 -4.37
CA LEU A 306 -2.93 -14.09 -3.75
C LEU A 306 -2.18 -15.12 -4.60
N LYS A 307 -2.31 -15.04 -5.93
CA LYS A 307 -1.58 -15.89 -6.87
C LYS A 307 -0.06 -15.63 -6.80
N ASN A 308 0.35 -14.36 -6.74
CA ASN A 308 1.77 -13.99 -6.58
C ASN A 308 2.36 -14.45 -5.22
N LEU A 309 1.50 -14.64 -4.21
CA LEU A 309 1.86 -15.20 -2.91
C LEU A 309 1.79 -16.73 -2.87
N GLU A 310 1.52 -17.38 -4.01
CA GLU A 310 1.40 -18.84 -4.15
C GLU A 310 0.30 -19.44 -3.26
N VAL A 311 -0.79 -18.70 -3.03
CA VAL A 311 -1.96 -19.21 -2.31
C VAL A 311 -2.77 -20.09 -3.27
N ASP A 312 -3.02 -21.34 -2.86
CA ASP A 312 -3.85 -22.27 -3.60
C ASP A 312 -5.32 -21.82 -3.57
N SER A 313 -6.00 -21.87 -4.73
CA SER A 313 -7.39 -21.43 -4.86
C SER A 313 -8.36 -22.27 -4.02
N ASN A 314 -8.02 -23.53 -3.72
CA ASN A 314 -8.81 -24.38 -2.83
C ASN A 314 -8.82 -23.93 -1.36
N ARG A 315 -7.92 -23.03 -0.94
CA ARG A 315 -7.89 -22.45 0.40
C ARG A 315 -8.65 -21.13 0.49
N ILE A 316 -9.20 -20.65 -0.62
CA ILE A 316 -9.87 -19.36 -0.66
C ILE A 316 -11.37 -19.57 -0.45
N VAL A 317 -11.96 -18.76 0.41
CA VAL A 317 -13.41 -18.61 0.54
C VAL A 317 -13.73 -17.14 0.32
N VAL A 318 -14.63 -16.83 -0.62
CA VAL A 318 -15.00 -15.44 -0.90
C VAL A 318 -16.15 -15.04 0.02
N ALA A 319 -15.93 -14.02 0.84
CA ALA A 319 -16.97 -13.37 1.63
C ALA A 319 -17.46 -12.13 0.88
N LEU A 320 -18.63 -12.24 0.24
CA LEU A 320 -19.27 -11.13 -0.45
C LEU A 320 -20.00 -10.25 0.57
N ASN A 321 -19.32 -9.20 1.04
CA ASN A 321 -19.69 -8.41 2.19
C ASN A 321 -20.47 -7.14 1.83
N LYS A 322 -21.17 -6.58 2.84
CA LYS A 322 -22.05 -5.40 2.77
C LYS A 322 -23.38 -5.62 2.05
N ILE A 323 -23.92 -6.84 2.14
CA ILE A 323 -25.22 -7.17 1.53
C ILE A 323 -26.38 -6.35 2.11
N ASP A 324 -26.21 -5.79 3.31
CA ASP A 324 -27.16 -4.89 3.98
C ASP A 324 -27.41 -3.59 3.20
N LEU A 325 -26.50 -3.20 2.30
CA LEU A 325 -26.62 -2.00 1.48
C LEU A 325 -27.36 -2.25 0.15
N LEU A 326 -27.73 -3.50 -0.14
CA LEU A 326 -28.34 -3.92 -1.40
C LEU A 326 -29.70 -4.57 -1.14
N ASN A 327 -30.57 -4.54 -2.14
CA ASN A 327 -31.79 -5.36 -2.10
C ASN A 327 -31.49 -6.83 -2.46
N GLU A 328 -32.45 -7.72 -2.21
CA GLU A 328 -32.27 -9.17 -2.43
C GLU A 328 -31.93 -9.53 -3.89
N GLU A 329 -32.56 -8.86 -4.86
CA GLU A 329 -32.32 -9.11 -6.29
C GLU A 329 -30.89 -8.72 -6.70
N GLU A 330 -30.42 -7.56 -6.22
CA GLU A 330 -29.06 -7.10 -6.44
C GLU A 330 -28.03 -8.03 -5.79
N VAL A 331 -28.28 -8.51 -4.56
CA VAL A 331 -27.41 -9.47 -3.87
C VAL A 331 -27.30 -10.77 -4.68
N LEU A 332 -28.41 -11.30 -5.18
CA LEU A 332 -28.42 -12.52 -6.00
C LEU A 332 -27.64 -12.33 -7.31
N ASN A 333 -27.81 -11.18 -7.97
CA ASN A 333 -27.07 -10.84 -9.18
C ASN A 333 -25.55 -10.74 -8.91
N ARG A 334 -25.16 -10.03 -7.85
CA ARG A 334 -23.77 -9.89 -7.41
C ARG A 334 -23.15 -11.26 -7.06
N LEU A 335 -23.88 -12.09 -6.31
CA LEU A 335 -23.46 -13.43 -5.94
C LEU A 335 -23.21 -14.30 -7.17
N LYS A 336 -24.14 -14.31 -8.13
CA LYS A 336 -24.00 -15.07 -9.38
C LYS A 336 -22.77 -14.60 -10.16
N THR A 337 -22.64 -13.29 -10.36
CA THR A 337 -21.52 -12.69 -11.10
C THR A 337 -20.17 -13.07 -10.49
N VAL A 338 -20.03 -12.97 -9.16
CA VAL A 338 -18.78 -13.30 -8.48
C VAL A 338 -18.52 -14.81 -8.52
N SER A 339 -19.54 -15.63 -8.27
CA SER A 339 -19.41 -17.10 -8.32
C SER A 339 -18.96 -17.60 -9.69
N ASP A 340 -19.53 -17.07 -10.77
CA ASP A 340 -19.14 -17.39 -12.14
C ASP A 340 -17.67 -16.98 -12.42
N TYR A 341 -17.21 -15.88 -11.81
CA TYR A 341 -15.85 -15.37 -11.97
C TYR A 341 -14.79 -16.18 -11.23
N VAL A 342 -15.10 -16.72 -10.04
CA VAL A 342 -14.13 -17.41 -9.16
C VAL A 342 -14.29 -18.93 -9.11
N ASN A 343 -15.20 -19.51 -9.89
CA ASN A 343 -15.48 -20.94 -9.94
C ASN A 343 -14.18 -21.79 -9.97
N PRO A 344 -14.00 -22.79 -9.09
CA PRO A 344 -14.95 -23.38 -8.13
C PRO A 344 -14.89 -22.83 -6.70
N THR A 345 -14.29 -21.66 -6.49
CA THR A 345 -14.14 -21.06 -5.16
C THR A 345 -15.51 -20.76 -4.54
N PRO A 346 -15.79 -21.18 -3.29
CA PRO A 346 -17.06 -20.90 -2.63
C PRO A 346 -17.25 -19.40 -2.37
N VAL A 347 -18.46 -18.91 -2.58
CA VAL A 347 -18.84 -17.50 -2.36
C VAL A 347 -20.01 -17.43 -1.38
N ILE A 348 -19.82 -16.75 -0.25
CA ILE A 348 -20.82 -16.60 0.81
C ILE A 348 -21.21 -15.12 0.94
N PRO A 349 -22.48 -14.75 0.70
CA PRO A 349 -22.96 -13.39 0.94
C PRO A 349 -23.10 -13.13 2.44
N ILE A 350 -22.48 -12.07 2.96
CA ILE A 350 -22.48 -11.72 4.38
C ILE A 350 -22.72 -10.22 4.62
N SER A 351 -23.13 -9.88 5.84
CA SER A 351 -22.94 -8.53 6.38
C SER A 351 -22.13 -8.64 7.67
N ALA A 352 -20.90 -8.11 7.64
CA ALA A 352 -20.05 -8.06 8.83
C ALA A 352 -20.60 -7.12 9.91
N GLU A 353 -21.30 -6.05 9.50
CA GLU A 353 -21.85 -5.03 10.39
C GLU A 353 -23.14 -5.52 11.07
N GLU A 354 -24.09 -6.03 10.27
CA GLU A 354 -25.37 -6.58 10.73
C GLU A 354 -25.29 -8.05 11.19
N LYS A 355 -24.10 -8.64 11.13
CA LYS A 355 -23.81 -10.03 11.56
C LYS A 355 -24.60 -11.09 10.79
N LEU A 356 -24.92 -10.84 9.52
CA LEU A 356 -25.70 -11.74 8.66
C LEU A 356 -24.82 -12.82 8.04
N ASN A 357 -25.32 -14.06 8.01
CA ASN A 357 -24.72 -15.24 7.36
C ASN A 357 -23.30 -15.63 7.84
N LEU A 358 -22.86 -15.16 9.00
CA LEU A 358 -21.52 -15.43 9.52
C LEU A 358 -21.32 -16.90 9.93
N GLU A 359 -22.36 -17.55 10.46
CA GLU A 359 -22.30 -18.98 10.78
C GLU A 359 -22.07 -19.83 9.53
N LYS A 360 -22.77 -19.50 8.43
CA LYS A 360 -22.59 -20.16 7.14
C LYS A 360 -21.18 -19.96 6.58
N LEU A 361 -20.62 -18.75 6.73
CA LEU A 361 -19.25 -18.46 6.33
C LEU A 361 -18.25 -19.31 7.12
N MET A 362 -18.43 -19.42 8.44
CA MET A 362 -17.49 -20.14 9.30
C MET A 362 -17.65 -21.67 9.22
N SER A 363 -18.79 -22.18 8.75
CA SER A 363 -19.01 -23.61 8.53
C SER A 363 -18.50 -24.13 7.18
N THR A 364 -18.21 -23.22 6.25
CA THR A 364 -17.67 -23.52 4.90
C THR A 364 -16.16 -23.66 4.99
#